data_AF-A0A1Q7VKE4-F1
#
_entry.id   AF-A0A1Q7VKE4-F1
#
_cell.length_a   1.000
_cell.length_b   1.000
_cell.length_c   1.000
_cell.angle_alpha   90.00
_cell.angle_beta   90.00
_cell.angle_gamma   90.00
#
_symmetry.space_group_name_H-M   'P 1'
#
loop_
_entity.id
_entity.type
_entity.pdbx_description
1 polymer ?
#
loop_
_entity_poly.entity_id
_entity_poly.type
_entity_poly.pdbx_seq_one_letter_code
_entity_poly.pdbx_strand_id
1 'polypeptide(L)'
;MKDVERVADDLSNLVEQLRREIRDNASFDRLVQLADEISEHADEAAGTFSTVNDALMNRLSEIKGGGSGSGNTRTSSGSSRAKART
;
A
#
# COMPACT_ATOMS: atom_id res chain seq x y z
N MET A 1 9.90 1.46 2.16
CA MET A 1 10.42 0.36 3.02
C MET A 1 11.04 0.94 4.29
N LYS A 2 12.03 1.86 4.19
CA LYS A 2 12.58 2.55 5.38
C LYS A 2 11.54 3.27 6.23
N ASP A 3 10.52 3.86 5.61
CA ASP A 3 9.43 4.53 6.35
C ASP A 3 8.54 3.54 7.10
N VAL A 4 8.37 2.34 6.54
CA VAL A 4 7.59 1.26 7.15
C VAL A 4 8.33 0.65 8.34
N GLU A 5 9.64 0.40 8.18
CA GLU A 5 10.50 -0.08 9.26
C GLU A 5 10.54 0.92 10.43
N ARG A 6 10.66 2.21 10.12
CA ARG A 6 10.65 3.27 11.14
C ARG A 6 9.35 3.30 11.94
N VAL A 7 8.20 3.23 11.29
CA VAL A 7 6.90 3.22 11.99
C VAL A 7 6.73 1.97 12.86
N ALA A 8 7.20 0.81 12.39
CA ALA A 8 7.18 -0.42 13.18
C ALA A 8 8.10 -0.32 14.42
N ASP A 9 9.29 0.27 14.26
CA ASP A 9 10.23 0.51 15.36
C ASP A 9 9.65 1.49 16.38
N ASP A 10 9.03 2.58 15.93
CA ASP A 10 8.40 3.59 16.79
C ASP A 10 7.25 2.99 17.63
N LEU A 11 6.39 2.17 17.02
CA LEU A 11 5.36 1.40 17.73
C LEU A 11 5.95 0.43 18.77
N SER A 12 7.01 -0.30 18.41
CA SER A 12 7.68 -1.21 19.35
C SER A 12 8.24 -0.46 20.56
N ASN A 13 8.85 0.70 20.33
CA ASN A 13 9.40 1.54 21.39
C ASN A 13 8.32 2.08 22.33
N LEU A 14 7.16 2.49 21.81
CA LEU A 14 6.04 2.97 22.63
C LEU A 14 5.43 1.85 23.49
N VAL A 15 5.24 0.66 22.92
CA VAL A 15 4.75 -0.52 23.67
C VAL A 15 5.74 -0.94 24.75
N GLU A 16 7.05 -0.89 24.47
CA GLU A 16 8.06 -1.13 25.48
C GLU A 16 8.01 -0.11 26.62
N GLN A 17 7.83 1.17 26.31
CA GLN A 17 7.69 2.24 27.30
C GLN A 17 6.46 2.01 28.18
N LEU A 18 5.29 1.70 27.58
CA LEU A 18 4.09 1.35 28.33
C LEU A 18 4.33 0.17 29.28
N ARG A 19 5.02 -0.87 28.81
CA ARG A 19 5.34 -2.05 29.63
C ARG A 19 6.32 -1.76 30.77
N ARG A 20 7.22 -0.78 30.60
CA ARG A 20 8.12 -0.32 31.67
C ARG A 20 7.34 0.49 32.70
N GLU A 21 6.51 1.42 32.26
CA GLU A 21 5.71 2.26 33.15
C GLU A 21 4.70 1.49 33.99
N ILE A 22 4.07 0.44 33.43
CA ILE A 22 3.22 -0.47 34.21
C ILE A 22 4.02 -1.16 35.33
N ARG A 23 5.29 -1.51 35.08
CA ARG A 23 6.15 -2.18 36.07
C ARG A 23 6.63 -1.22 37.16
N ASP A 24 6.84 0.04 36.81
CA ASP A 24 7.43 1.04 37.70
C ASP A 24 6.37 1.82 38.52
N ASN A 25 5.12 1.33 38.55
CA ASN A 25 3.96 1.95 39.21
C ASN A 25 3.67 3.38 38.70
N ALA A 26 3.68 3.57 37.38
CA ALA A 26 3.31 4.83 36.76
C ALA A 26 1.89 5.29 37.11
N SER A 27 1.68 6.60 37.05
CA SER A 27 0.33 7.17 37.17
C SER A 27 -0.55 6.71 36.03
N PHE A 28 -1.85 6.54 36.32
CA PHE A 28 -2.83 6.18 35.30
C PHE A 28 -2.86 7.17 34.14
N ASP A 29 -2.69 8.48 34.42
CA ASP A 29 -2.61 9.52 33.39
C ASP A 29 -1.47 9.29 32.39
N ARG A 30 -0.32 8.79 32.87
CA ARG A 30 0.82 8.49 31.99
C ARG A 30 0.54 7.27 31.10
N LEU A 31 -0.15 6.27 31.65
CA LEU A 31 -0.55 5.09 30.87
C LEU A 31 -1.57 5.45 29.78
N VAL A 32 -2.50 6.36 30.07
CA VAL A 32 -3.46 6.87 29.09
C VAL A 32 -2.74 7.62 27.96
N GLN A 33 -1.81 8.53 28.29
CA GLN A 33 -1.01 9.23 27.28
C GLN A 33 -0.26 8.28 26.34
N LEU A 34 0.39 7.25 26.91
CA LEU A 34 1.10 6.25 26.11
C LEU A 34 0.15 5.43 25.22
N ALA A 35 -1.05 5.12 25.70
CA ALA A 35 -2.04 4.41 24.90
C ALA A 35 -2.57 5.27 23.74
N ASP A 36 -2.76 6.57 23.96
CA ASP A 36 -3.15 7.52 22.91
C ASP A 36 -2.05 7.62 21.84
N GLU A 37 -0.79 7.77 22.26
CA GLU A 37 0.38 7.83 21.35
C GLU A 37 0.53 6.53 20.53
N ILE A 38 0.33 5.36 21.15
CA ILE A 38 0.35 4.07 20.44
C ILE A 38 -0.76 4.01 19.39
N SER A 39 -1.96 4.51 19.70
CA SER A 39 -3.10 4.46 18.79
C SER A 39 -2.86 5.34 17.56
N GLU A 40 -2.32 6.54 17.75
CA GLU A 40 -1.96 7.44 16.64
C GLU A 40 -0.91 6.83 15.71
N HIS A 41 0.16 6.26 16.28
CA HIS A 41 1.21 5.63 15.47
C HIS A 41 0.72 4.34 14.78
N ALA A 42 -0.22 3.61 15.39
CA ALA A 42 -0.83 2.43 14.78
C ALA A 42 -1.66 2.80 13.54
N ASP A 43 -2.41 3.90 13.60
CA ASP A 43 -3.17 4.41 12.46
C ASP A 43 -2.24 4.90 11.34
N GLU A 44 -1.15 5.61 11.68
CA GLU A 44 -0.13 6.02 10.70
C GLU A 44 0.53 4.81 10.00
N ALA A 45 0.83 3.76 10.78
CA ALA A 45 1.33 2.50 10.24
C ALA A 45 0.36 1.91 9.23
N ALA A 46 -0.91 1.77 9.62
CA ALA A 46 -1.96 1.20 8.78
C ALA A 46 -2.10 1.97 7.46
N GLY A 47 -2.07 3.31 7.50
CA GLY A 47 -2.11 4.16 6.31
C GLY A 47 -0.90 3.93 5.38
N THR A 48 0.29 3.82 5.95
CA THR A 48 1.52 3.55 5.20
C THR A 48 1.48 2.17 4.54
N PHE A 49 1.06 1.13 5.28
CA PHE A 49 0.93 -0.22 4.74
C PHE A 49 -0.14 -0.32 3.63
N SER A 50 -1.28 0.36 3.79
CA SER A 50 -2.31 0.41 2.73
C SER A 50 -1.75 1.03 1.46
N THR A 51 -1.05 2.17 1.59
CA THR A 51 -0.45 2.87 0.44
C THR A 51 0.58 1.99 -0.27
N VAL A 52 1.42 1.29 0.48
CA VAL A 52 2.41 0.35 -0.08
C VAL A 52 1.72 -0.82 -0.77
N ASN A 53 0.68 -1.39 -0.17
CA ASN A 53 -0.10 -2.48 -0.77
C ASN A 53 -0.74 -2.05 -2.10
N ASP A 54 -1.34 -0.87 -2.15
CA ASP A 54 -1.95 -0.33 -3.36
C ASP A 54 -0.91 -0.10 -4.47
N ALA A 55 0.27 0.45 -4.13
CA ALA A 55 1.37 0.61 -5.07
C ALA A 55 1.89 -0.73 -5.61
N LEU A 56 1.99 -1.76 -4.76
CA LEU A 56 2.39 -3.11 -5.17
C LEU A 56 1.35 -3.75 -6.10
N MET A 57 0.06 -3.65 -5.76
CA MET A 57 -1.03 -4.20 -6.56
C MET A 57 -1.18 -3.49 -7.91
N ASN A 58 -0.98 -2.18 -7.95
CA ASN A 58 -0.96 -1.41 -9.20
C ASN A 58 0.18 -1.87 -10.12
N ARG A 59 1.40 -2.00 -9.58
CA ARG A 59 2.56 -2.49 -10.34
C ARG A 59 2.38 -3.93 -10.81
N LEU A 60 1.79 -4.78 -9.97
CA LEU A 60 1.47 -6.16 -10.34
C LEU A 60 0.44 -6.21 -11.47
N SER A 61 -0.59 -5.36 -11.42
CA SER A 61 -1.62 -5.25 -12.46
C SER A 61 -1.07 -4.73 -13.78
N GLU A 62 -0.15 -3.75 -13.72
CA GLU A 62 0.56 -3.24 -14.90
C GLU A 62 1.43 -4.33 -15.55
N ILE A 63 2.18 -5.10 -14.75
CA ILE A 63 2.99 -6.22 -15.26
C ILE A 63 2.09 -7.33 -15.84
N LYS A 64 0.98 -7.64 -15.18
CA LYS A 64 0.02 -8.66 -15.62
C LYS A 64 -0.76 -8.23 -16.88
N GLY A 65 -1.08 -6.95 -17.02
CA GLY A 65 -1.78 -6.37 -18.16
C GLY A 65 -0.86 -6.00 -19.34
N GLY A 66 0.42 -5.75 -19.09
CA GLY A 66 1.44 -5.42 -20.10
C GLY A 66 1.89 -6.62 -20.96
N GLY A 67 1.51 -7.85 -20.58
CA GLY A 67 1.80 -9.07 -21.33
C GLY A 67 0.91 -9.31 -22.57
N SER A 68 -0.04 -8.44 -22.89
CA SER A 68 -1.01 -8.67 -23.98
C SER A 68 -0.93 -7.65 -25.14
N GLY A 69 0.09 -6.81 -25.18
CA GLY A 69 0.18 -5.67 -26.11
C GLY A 69 1.42 -5.63 -26.99
N SER A 70 1.84 -6.74 -27.60
CA SER A 70 2.79 -6.68 -28.73
C SER A 70 2.44 -7.74 -29.77
N GLY A 71 1.59 -7.31 -30.70
CA GLY A 71 1.15 -8.06 -31.88
C GLY A 71 0.84 -7.06 -33.00
N ASN A 72 1.86 -6.35 -33.43
CA ASN A 72 1.86 -5.51 -34.62
C ASN A 72 1.58 -6.37 -35.86
N THR A 73 0.33 -6.34 -36.37
CA THR A 73 0.05 -6.69 -37.77
C THR A 73 -0.72 -5.56 -38.41
N ARG A 74 0.06 -4.62 -38.95
CA ARG A 74 -0.35 -3.73 -40.03
C ARG A 74 -0.70 -4.60 -41.25
N THR A 75 -1.93 -4.52 -41.76
CA THR A 75 -2.19 -4.76 -43.19
C THR A 75 -3.18 -3.73 -43.70
N SER A 76 -2.60 -2.68 -44.26
CA SER A 76 -3.19 -1.90 -45.34
C SER A 76 -3.36 -2.78 -46.58
N SER A 77 -4.59 -3.01 -47.03
CA SER A 77 -4.95 -3.39 -48.41
C SER A 77 -6.48 -3.36 -48.45
N GLY A 78 -7.16 -2.47 -49.17
CA GLY A 78 -6.95 -2.16 -50.58
C GLY A 78 -8.00 -2.92 -51.40
N SER A 79 -9.00 -2.18 -51.90
CA SER A 79 -9.81 -2.47 -53.10
C SER A 79 -10.67 -3.75 -53.14
N SER A 80 -11.99 -3.57 -53.35
CA SER A 80 -12.86 -4.22 -54.37
C SER A 80 -14.32 -4.07 -53.93
N ARG A 81 -15.07 -3.06 -54.37
CA ARG A 81 -15.87 -3.04 -55.62
C ARG A 81 -16.64 -4.36 -55.84
N ALA A 82 -17.90 -4.41 -55.39
CA ALA A 82 -18.94 -5.22 -56.04
C ALA A 82 -20.33 -4.60 -55.83
N LYS A 83 -20.73 -3.85 -56.86
CA LYS A 83 -22.06 -3.35 -57.14
C LYS A 83 -22.76 -4.41 -58.01
N ALA A 84 -23.86 -4.99 -57.56
CA ALA A 84 -24.87 -5.68 -58.40
C ALA A 84 -26.10 -5.93 -57.49
N ARG A 85 -27.25 -5.25 -57.65
CA ARG A 85 -28.25 -5.36 -58.74
C ARG A 85 -28.57 -6.82 -59.10
N THR A 86 -29.64 -7.35 -58.52
CA THR A 86 -30.80 -7.96 -59.20
C THR A 86 -31.92 -8.14 -58.19
#